data_AF-A0A3D3R1A8-F1
#
_entry.id   AF-A0A3D3R1A8-F1
#
_cell.length_a   1.000
_cell.length_b   1.000
_cell.length_c   1.000
_cell.angle_alpha   90.00
_cell.angle_beta   90.00
_cell.angle_gamma   90.00
#
_symmetry.space_group_name_H-M   'P 1'
#
loop_
_entity.id
_entity.type
_entity.pdbx_description
1 polymer ?
#
loop_
_entity_poly.entity_id
_entity_poly.type
_entity_poly.pdbx_seq_one_letter_code
_entity_poly.pdbx_strand_id
1 'polypeptide(L)' 'MRQIESLVEPTTWQAFLRTTVGGESSTDVAESLGLTPAAVRKAKSRTLQRLRKQLGDLI' A
#
# COMPACT_ATOMS: atom_id res chain seq x y z
N MET A 1 -4.12 -0.98 -11.93
CA MET A 1 -3.37 -1.31 -10.69
C MET A 1 -2.22 -2.31 -10.89
N ARG A 2 -2.34 -3.33 -11.77
CA ARG A 2 -1.28 -4.35 -12.00
C ARG A 2 0.14 -3.81 -12.27
N GLN A 3 0.29 -2.66 -12.93
CA GLN A 3 1.60 -2.07 -13.19
C GLN A 3 2.28 -1.52 -11.92
N ILE A 4 1.52 -1.02 -10.93
CA ILE A 4 2.06 -0.54 -9.66
C ILE A 4 2.43 -1.70 -8.75
N GLU A 5 1.63 -2.76 -8.76
CA GLU A 5 1.88 -4.00 -8.04
C GLU A 5 3.27 -4.57 -8.36
N SER A 6 3.67 -4.60 -9.65
CA SER A 6 5.00 -5.06 -10.05
C SER A 6 6.15 -4.10 -9.70
N LEU A 7 5.85 -2.88 -9.24
CA LEU A 7 6.85 -1.84 -8.92
C LEU A 7 7.07 -1.68 -7.41
N VAL A 8 6.41 -2.48 -6.59
CA VAL A 8 6.57 -2.47 -5.14
C VAL A 8 6.74 -3.89 -4.62
N GLU A 9 7.37 -4.01 -3.45
CA GLU A 9 7.48 -5.31 -2.78
C GLU A 9 6.10 -5.94 -2.54
N PRO A 10 5.93 -7.26 -2.71
CA PRO A 10 4.65 -7.93 -2.53
C PRO A 10 4.00 -7.65 -1.16
N THR A 11 4.80 -7.60 -0.09
CA THR A 11 4.33 -7.29 1.27
C THR A 11 3.85 -5.84 1.39
N THR A 12 4.47 -4.91 0.69
CA THR A 12 4.03 -3.50 0.61
C THR A 12 2.70 -3.39 -0.14
N TRP A 13 2.55 -4.15 -1.23
CA TRP A 13 1.30 -4.21 -1.98
C TRP A 13 0.15 -4.79 -1.15
N GLN A 14 0.39 -5.92 -0.47
CA GLN A 14 -0.58 -6.56 0.39
C GLN A 14 -1.02 -5.64 1.55
N ALA A 15 -0.06 -4.98 2.21
CA ALA A 15 -0.37 -4.01 3.27
C ALA A 15 -1.23 -2.84 2.76
N PHE A 16 -0.95 -2.34 1.54
CA PHE A 16 -1.74 -1.29 0.91
C PHE A 16 -3.18 -1.74 0.62
N LEU A 17 -3.37 -2.91 0.01
CA LEU A 17 -4.69 -3.45 -0.32
C LEU A 17 -5.54 -3.67 0.93
N ARG A 18 -5.00 -4.34 1.95
CA ARG A 18 -5.70 -4.61 3.21
C ARG A 18 -6.15 -3.35 3.94
N THR A 19 -5.30 -2.32 3.95
CA THR A 19 -5.60 -1.04 4.65
C THR A 19 -6.39 -0.01 3.84
N THR A 20 -6.47 -0.15 2.51
CA THR A 20 -7.12 0.84 1.64
C THR A 20 -8.41 0.29 1.02
N VAL A 21 -8.37 -0.95 0.55
CA VAL A 21 -9.53 -1.65 -0.02
C VAL A 21 -10.25 -2.46 1.07
N GLY A 22 -9.49 -3.16 1.92
CA GLY A 22 -10.04 -4.00 2.99
C GLY A 22 -10.49 -3.24 4.24
N GLY A 23 -10.08 -1.98 4.40
CA GLY A 23 -10.45 -1.16 5.57
C GLY A 23 -9.80 -1.58 6.90
N GLU A 24 -8.86 -2.53 6.87
CA GLU A 24 -8.19 -3.03 8.07
C GLU A 24 -7.28 -1.96 8.71
N SER A 25 -7.11 -2.04 10.03
CA SER A 25 -6.22 -1.12 10.75
C SER A 25 -4.75 -1.37 10.41
N SER A 26 -3.92 -0.33 10.50
CA SER A 26 -2.48 -0.49 10.27
C SER A 26 -1.79 -1.37 11.31
N THR A 27 -2.39 -1.54 12.49
CA THR A 27 -1.87 -2.38 13.56
C THR A 27 -2.11 -3.84 13.27
N ASP A 28 -3.35 -4.21 12.94
CA ASP A 28 -3.72 -5.62 12.66
C ASP A 28 -2.99 -6.16 11.42
N VAL A 29 -2.88 -5.33 10.39
CA VAL A 29 -2.12 -5.68 9.18
C VAL A 29 -0.63 -5.79 9.48
N ALA A 30 -0.09 -4.94 10.35
CA ALA A 30 1.32 -5.02 10.74
C ALA A 30 1.63 -6.32 11.48
N GLU A 31 0.81 -6.67 12.46
CA GLU A 31 0.92 -7.93 13.21
C GLU A 31 0.83 -9.13 12.27
N SER A 32 -0.18 -9.16 11.41
CA SER A 32 -0.41 -10.26 10.48
C SER A 32 0.70 -10.43 9.41
N LEU A 33 1.41 -9.36 9.05
CA LEU A 33 2.46 -9.38 8.03
C LEU A 33 3.88 -9.36 8.62
N GLY A 34 4.04 -9.40 9.95
CA GLY A 34 5.36 -9.29 10.59
C GLY A 34 6.05 -7.94 10.35
N LEU A 35 5.26 -6.87 10.24
CA LEU A 35 5.73 -5.50 10.00
C LEU A 35 5.50 -4.61 11.23
N THR A 36 5.96 -3.37 11.16
CA THR A 36 5.57 -2.33 12.12
C THR A 36 4.36 -1.54 11.58
N PRO A 37 3.48 -1.00 12.46
CA PRO A 37 2.38 -0.14 12.01
C PRO A 37 2.85 1.11 11.25
N ALA A 38 4.08 1.59 11.53
CA ALA A 38 4.70 2.67 10.80
C ALA A 38 5.09 2.26 9.37
N ALA A 39 5.61 1.03 9.18
CA ALA A 39 5.92 0.49 7.86
C ALA A 39 4.65 0.35 7.00
N VAL A 40 3.54 -0.12 7.59
CA VAL A 40 2.24 -0.24 6.89
C VAL A 40 1.72 1.13 6.44
N ARG A 41 1.75 2.15 7.31
CA ARG A 41 1.36 3.52 6.92
C ARG A 41 2.25 4.09 5.81
N LYS A 42 3.56 3.85 5.87
CA LYS A 42 4.52 4.27 4.83
C LYS A 42 4.25 3.56 3.50
N ALA A 43 3.95 2.26 3.53
CA ALA A 43 3.53 1.49 2.36
C ALA A 43 2.28 2.11 1.72
N LYS A 44 1.23 2.34 2.51
CA LYS A 44 -0.01 2.97 2.05
C LYS A 44 0.23 4.32 1.38
N SER A 45 0.96 5.22 2.05
CA SER A 45 1.24 6.57 1.54
C SER A 45 2.01 6.54 0.22
N ARG A 46 3.08 5.73 0.12
CA ARG A 46 3.92 5.67 -1.08
C ARG A 46 3.17 5.07 -2.27
N THR A 47 2.37 4.03 -2.03
CA THR A 47 1.58 3.40 -3.10
C THR A 47 0.49 4.35 -3.61
N LEU A 48 -0.22 5.06 -2.70
CA LEU A 48 -1.17 6.10 -3.10
C LEU A 48 -0.53 7.23 -3.90
N GLN A 49 0.64 7.70 -3.48
CA GLN A 49 1.35 8.76 -4.21
C GLN A 49 1.72 8.32 -5.64
N ARG A 50 2.20 7.09 -5.81
CA ARG A 50 2.54 6.55 -7.13
C ARG A 50 1.31 6.35 -8.02
N LEU A 51 0.22 5.84 -7.45
CA LEU A 51 -1.06 5.73 -8.15
C LEU A 51 -1.55 7.10 -8.62
N ARG A 52 -1.53 8.10 -7.73
CA ARG A 52 -1.90 9.48 -8.08
C ARG A 52 -0.99 10.07 -9.15
N LYS A 53 0.32 9.78 -9.14
CA LYS A 53 1.23 10.24 -10.20
C LYS A 53 0.85 9.62 -11.55
N GLN A 54 0.65 8.31 -11.61
CA GLN A 54 0.24 7.64 -12.86
C GLN A 54 -1.13 8.11 -13.38
N LEU A 55 -2.07 8.42 -12.49
CA LEU A 55 -3.40 8.94 -12.85
C LEU A 55 -3.37 10.44 -13.17
N GLY A 56 -2.53 11.21 -12.49
CA GLY A 56 -2.39 12.67 -12.66
C GLY A 56 -1.59 13.05 -13.91
N ASP A 57 -0.68 12.19 -14.36
CA ASP A 57 -0.06 12.29 -15.69
C ASP A 57 -1.06 11.94 -16.83
N LEU A 58 -2.31 11.55 -16.51
CA LEU A 58 -3.35 11.14 -17.45
C LEU A 58 -4.42 12.22 -17.71
N ILE A 59 -4.15 13.48 -17.36
CA ILE A 59 -5.07 14.63 -17.54
C ILE A 59 -4.52 15.58 -18.60
#